data_AF-A0A7V9GMI8-F1
#
_entry.id   AF-A0A7V9GMI8-F1
#
_cell.length_a   1.000
_cell.length_b   1.000
_cell.length_c   1.000
_cell.angle_alpha   90.00
_cell.angle_beta   90.00
_cell.angle_gamma   90.00
#
_symmetry.space_group_name_H-M   'P 1'
#
loop_
_entity.id
_entity.type
_entity.pdbx_description
1 polymer ?
#
loop_
_entity_poly.entity_id
_entity_poly.type
_entity_poly.pdbx_seq_one_letter_code
_entity_poly.pdbx_strand_id
1 'polypeptide(L)'
;MLAILKEHRLQFTVQSMSKGAILGYINTIKTDFIRHDYPWIEPPKKIDGLNLASLKDLAAMKLNAIVGSGSRLKDFVDISFLSAHFNLMEMLDFYEKKYPDINSLMAMKSLCYFDDIDFSVDIEYIGSKRSWEEIKYRLIQMVSDPKKKFPPL
;
A
#
# COMPACT_ATOMS: atom_id res chain seq x y z
N MET A 1 -20.13 13.58 1.83
CA MET A 1 -19.04 13.82 2.79
C MET A 1 -19.30 15.05 3.66
N LEU A 2 -19.33 16.29 3.13
CA LEU A 2 -19.63 17.49 3.95
C LEU A 2 -20.96 17.37 4.71
N ALA A 3 -21.98 16.75 4.11
CA ALA A 3 -23.24 16.44 4.77
C ALA A 3 -23.07 15.49 5.98
N ILE A 4 -22.31 14.41 5.81
CA ILE A 4 -22.03 13.41 6.86
C ILE A 4 -21.23 14.04 8.01
N LEU A 5 -20.20 14.84 7.69
CA LEU A 5 -19.42 15.54 8.72
C LEU A 5 -20.30 16.48 9.55
N LYS A 6 -21.22 17.22 8.90
CA LYS A 6 -22.18 18.09 9.59
C LYS A 6 -23.18 17.30 10.43
N GLU A 7 -23.74 16.23 9.90
CA GLU A 7 -24.70 15.35 10.58
C GLU A 7 -24.12 14.78 11.88
N HIS A 8 -22.88 14.32 11.84
CA HIS A 8 -22.18 13.74 13.00
C HIS A 8 -21.37 14.76 13.81
N ARG A 9 -21.49 16.06 13.53
CA ARG A 9 -20.74 17.15 14.20
C ARG A 9 -19.23 16.93 14.21
N LEU A 10 -18.70 16.36 13.14
CA LEU A 10 -17.27 16.13 12.93
C LEU A 10 -16.63 17.35 12.27
N GLN A 11 -15.52 17.83 12.83
CA GLN A 11 -14.77 18.95 12.28
C GLN A 11 -13.61 18.43 11.44
N PHE A 12 -13.54 18.84 10.17
CA PHE A 12 -12.37 18.58 9.34
C PHE A 12 -11.45 19.80 9.31
N THR A 13 -10.22 19.63 9.78
CA THR A 13 -9.15 20.63 9.77
C THR A 13 -8.19 20.31 8.63
N VAL A 14 -8.11 21.21 7.65
CA VAL A 14 -7.20 21.09 6.51
C VAL A 14 -5.78 21.41 6.98
N GLN A 15 -4.83 20.51 6.73
CA GLN A 15 -3.40 20.74 6.96
C GLN A 15 -2.69 21.15 5.67
N SER A 16 -3.04 20.51 4.55
CA SER A 16 -2.46 20.81 3.24
C SER A 16 -3.47 20.53 2.14
N MET A 17 -3.42 21.31 1.07
CA MET A 17 -4.28 21.14 -0.09
C MET A 17 -3.46 21.34 -1.35
N SER A 18 -3.58 20.39 -2.27
CA SER A 18 -2.95 20.43 -3.58
C SER A 18 -3.92 19.92 -4.64
N LYS A 19 -3.54 20.01 -5.92
CA LYS A 19 -4.38 19.50 -7.01
C LYS A 19 -4.56 17.98 -6.84
N GLY A 20 -5.77 17.58 -6.47
CA GLY A 20 -6.13 16.17 -6.30
C GLY A 20 -5.89 15.59 -4.89
N ALA A 21 -5.46 16.39 -3.91
CA ALA A 21 -5.33 15.92 -2.54
C ALA A 21 -5.73 16.98 -1.51
N ILE A 22 -6.45 16.56 -0.48
CA ILE A 22 -6.76 17.34 0.71
C ILE A 22 -6.33 16.51 1.92
N LEU A 23 -5.28 16.95 2.59
CA LEU A 23 -4.70 16.27 3.73
C LEU A 23 -5.09 17.00 5.01
N GLY A 24 -5.39 16.27 6.07
CA GLY A 24 -5.86 16.90 7.29
C GLY A 24 -6.31 15.93 8.35
N TYR A 25 -7.21 16.42 9.20
CA TYR A 25 -7.67 15.70 10.38
C TYR A 25 -9.18 15.83 10.51
N ILE A 26 -9.87 14.72 10.74
CA ILE A 26 -11.22 14.75 11.30
C ILE A 26 -11.05 14.69 12.82
N ASN A 27 -11.35 15.79 13.51
CA ASN A 27 -11.01 16.00 14.92
C ASN A 27 -9.51 15.77 15.15
N THR A 28 -9.12 14.67 15.80
CA THR A 28 -7.72 14.28 16.05
C THR A 28 -7.21 13.17 15.15
N ILE A 29 -8.07 12.57 14.31
CA ILE A 29 -7.74 11.43 13.46
C ILE A 29 -7.27 11.94 12.10
N LYS A 30 -6.01 11.61 11.75
CA LYS A 30 -5.47 11.94 10.42
C LYS A 30 -6.35 11.31 9.34
N THR A 31 -6.85 12.14 8.44
CA THR A 31 -7.76 11.76 7.36
C THR A 31 -7.37 12.49 6.09
N ASP A 32 -6.91 11.72 5.10
CA ASP A 32 -6.45 12.25 3.83
C ASP A 32 -7.43 11.86 2.72
N PHE A 33 -7.82 12.83 1.90
CA PHE A 33 -8.65 12.63 0.72
C PHE A 33 -7.79 12.78 -0.52
N ILE A 34 -7.58 11.69 -1.24
CA ILE A 34 -6.73 11.67 -2.43
C ILE A 34 -7.60 11.25 -3.61
N ARG A 35 -7.53 12.02 -4.68
CA ARG A 35 -8.17 11.72 -5.95
C ARG A 35 -7.52 10.47 -6.54
N HIS A 36 -8.34 9.46 -6.81
CA HIS A 36 -7.91 8.20 -7.42
C HIS A 36 -8.23 8.22 -8.92
N ASP A 37 -7.28 8.65 -9.74
CA ASP A 37 -7.41 8.71 -11.21
C ASP A 37 -6.79 7.49 -11.90
N TYR A 38 -6.91 6.32 -11.28
CA TYR A 38 -6.39 5.06 -11.81
C TYR A 38 -7.52 4.04 -11.95
N PRO A 39 -7.44 3.11 -12.92
CA PRO A 39 -8.41 2.04 -13.02
C PRO A 39 -8.38 1.15 -11.77
N TRP A 40 -9.56 0.65 -11.40
CA TRP A 40 -9.70 -0.39 -10.40
C TRP A 40 -9.41 -1.74 -11.05
N ILE A 41 -8.57 -2.56 -10.41
CA ILE A 41 -8.32 -3.94 -10.86
C ILE A 41 -9.55 -4.80 -10.55
N GLU A 42 -10.12 -4.61 -9.37
CA GLU A 42 -11.42 -5.15 -8.98
C GLU A 42 -12.31 -4.03 -8.45
N PRO A 43 -13.65 -4.13 -8.61
CA PRO A 43 -14.55 -3.16 -8.00
C PRO A 43 -14.34 -3.14 -6.47
N PRO A 44 -14.40 -1.95 -5.83
CA PRO A 44 -14.30 -1.84 -4.38
C PRO A 44 -15.30 -2.75 -3.68
N LYS A 45 -14.84 -3.46 -2.64
CA LYS A 45 -15.66 -4.38 -1.86
C LYS A 45 -16.35 -3.62 -0.75
N LYS A 46 -17.64 -3.85 -0.55
CA LYS A 46 -18.39 -3.28 0.56
C LYS A 46 -18.28 -4.20 1.78
N ILE A 47 -17.56 -3.75 2.80
CA ILE A 47 -17.36 -4.48 4.07
C ILE A 47 -17.78 -3.53 5.19
N ASP A 48 -18.72 -3.95 6.04
CA ASP A 48 -19.26 -3.15 7.14
C ASP A 48 -19.73 -1.75 6.73
N GLY A 49 -20.30 -1.65 5.52
CA GLY A 49 -20.77 -0.39 4.95
C GLY A 49 -19.69 0.49 4.31
N LEU A 50 -18.40 0.12 4.44
CA LEU A 50 -17.25 0.82 3.87
C LEU A 50 -16.87 0.24 2.51
N ASN A 51 -16.51 1.11 1.56
CA ASN A 51 -15.93 0.69 0.28
C ASN A 51 -14.42 0.54 0.45
N LEU A 52 -13.92 -0.68 0.39
CA LEU A 52 -12.51 -1.02 0.55
C LEU A 52 -11.91 -1.46 -0.79
N ALA A 53 -10.67 -1.04 -1.05
CA ALA A 53 -9.90 -1.53 -2.19
C ALA A 53 -9.68 -3.05 -2.09
N SER A 54 -9.61 -3.73 -3.23
CA SER A 54 -9.27 -5.15 -3.26
C SER A 54 -7.81 -5.38 -2.84
N LEU A 55 -7.48 -6.61 -2.40
CA LEU A 55 -6.09 -6.96 -2.13
C LEU A 55 -5.19 -6.84 -3.37
N LYS A 56 -5.75 -7.01 -4.58
CA LYS A 56 -5.02 -6.83 -5.85
C LYS A 56 -4.67 -5.37 -6.07
N ASP A 57 -5.64 -4.47 -5.86
CA ASP A 57 -5.41 -3.02 -5.92
C ASP A 57 -4.41 -2.57 -4.87
N LEU A 58 -4.52 -3.09 -3.63
CA LEU A 58 -3.56 -2.78 -2.56
C LEU A 58 -2.14 -3.24 -2.91
N ALA A 59 -1.97 -4.45 -3.47
CA ALA A 59 -0.67 -4.93 -3.92
C ALA A 59 -0.06 -3.99 -4.98
N ALA A 60 -0.83 -3.62 -6.01
CA ALA A 60 -0.39 -2.68 -7.03
C ALA A 60 -0.02 -1.30 -6.45
N MET A 61 -0.85 -0.78 -5.53
CA MET A 61 -0.60 0.51 -4.89
C MET A 61 0.64 0.49 -4.00
N LYS A 62 0.92 -0.63 -3.33
CA LYS A 62 2.13 -0.80 -2.51
C LYS A 62 3.39 -0.89 -3.37
N LEU A 63 3.35 -1.61 -4.48
CA LEU A 63 4.46 -1.59 -5.45
C LEU A 63 4.71 -0.19 -5.99
N ASN A 64 3.66 0.55 -6.37
CA ASN A 64 3.79 1.94 -6.81
C ASN A 64 4.43 2.84 -5.75
N ALA A 65 4.02 2.65 -4.49
CA ALA A 65 4.51 3.38 -3.34
C ALA A 65 6.01 3.14 -3.07
N ILE A 66 6.47 1.90 -3.24
CA ILE A 66 7.88 1.51 -3.13
C ILE A 66 8.69 2.12 -4.29
N VAL A 67 8.19 2.01 -5.53
CA VAL A 67 8.86 2.58 -6.71
C VAL A 67 9.04 4.09 -6.61
N GLY A 68 8.03 4.81 -6.11
CA GLY A 68 8.04 6.28 -6.07
C GLY A 68 8.81 6.92 -4.91
N SER A 69 9.03 6.21 -3.79
CA SER A 69 9.65 6.78 -2.59
C SER A 69 10.75 5.91 -1.98
N GLY A 70 10.67 4.58 -2.08
CA GLY A 70 11.66 3.64 -1.54
C GLY A 70 11.87 3.62 -0.02
N SER A 71 11.39 4.62 0.72
CA SER A 71 11.79 4.84 2.12
C SER A 71 10.81 4.31 3.16
N ARG A 72 9.56 4.06 2.79
CA ARG A 72 8.50 3.68 3.73
C ARG A 72 8.54 2.20 4.06
N LEU A 73 9.17 1.85 5.19
CA LEU A 73 9.29 0.46 5.68
C LEU A 73 7.96 -0.32 5.63
N LYS A 74 6.84 0.30 6.00
CA LYS A 74 5.52 -0.35 6.03
C LYS A 74 5.09 -0.91 4.67
N ASP A 75 5.48 -0.28 3.56
CA ASP A 75 5.06 -0.75 2.25
C ASP A 75 5.77 -2.06 1.89
N PHE A 76 7.04 -2.21 2.29
CA PHE A 76 7.80 -3.46 2.16
C PHE A 76 7.23 -4.57 3.04
N VAL A 77 6.87 -4.24 4.29
CA VAL A 77 6.20 -5.15 5.21
C VAL A 77 4.88 -5.64 4.60
N ASP A 78 4.02 -4.75 4.13
CA ASP A 78 2.73 -5.11 3.53
C ASP A 78 2.89 -6.03 2.30
N ILE A 79 3.87 -5.78 1.42
CA ILE A 79 4.16 -6.69 0.30
C ILE A 79 4.55 -8.09 0.78
N SER A 80 5.34 -8.19 1.86
CA SER A 80 5.73 -9.48 2.42
C SER A 80 4.54 -10.27 3.00
N PHE A 81 3.54 -9.60 3.58
CA PHE A 81 2.28 -10.22 4.02
C PHE A 81 1.41 -10.61 2.83
N LEU A 82 1.28 -9.73 1.83
CA LEU A 82 0.52 -9.99 0.62
C LEU A 82 1.07 -11.19 -0.17
N SER A 83 2.33 -11.58 0.03
CA SER A 83 2.91 -12.74 -0.66
C SER A 83 2.37 -14.09 -0.19
N ALA A 84 1.57 -14.10 0.89
CA ALA A 84 0.74 -15.24 1.26
C ALA A 84 -0.52 -15.38 0.41
N HIS A 85 -0.97 -14.30 -0.23
CA HIS A 85 -2.16 -14.26 -1.09
C HIS A 85 -1.80 -14.42 -2.56
N PHE A 86 -0.75 -13.73 -3.01
CA PHE A 86 -0.31 -13.69 -4.41
C PHE A 86 1.18 -13.97 -4.51
N ASN A 87 1.64 -14.62 -5.57
CA ASN A 87 3.06 -14.62 -5.90
C ASN A 87 3.48 -13.24 -6.47
N LEU A 88 4.78 -12.96 -6.52
CA LEU A 88 5.26 -11.65 -7.00
C LEU A 88 4.85 -11.39 -8.45
N MET A 89 4.85 -12.42 -9.30
CA MET A 89 4.44 -12.28 -10.71
C MET A 89 3.00 -11.76 -10.82
N GLU A 90 2.05 -12.35 -10.08
CA GLU A 90 0.67 -11.86 -10.01
C GLU A 90 0.57 -10.40 -9.54
N MET A 91 1.38 -10.00 -8.55
CA MET A 91 1.40 -8.61 -8.08
C MET A 91 1.92 -7.64 -9.15
N LEU A 92 2.91 -8.05 -9.95
CA LEU A 92 3.43 -7.25 -11.06
C LEU A 92 2.38 -7.11 -12.17
N ASP A 93 1.62 -8.18 -12.47
CA ASP A 93 0.48 -8.10 -13.40
C ASP A 93 -0.58 -7.10 -12.92
N PHE A 94 -0.87 -7.09 -11.62
CA PHE A 94 -1.80 -6.14 -11.02
C PHE A 94 -1.27 -4.72 -11.14
N TYR A 95 0.02 -4.54 -10.88
CA TYR A 95 0.70 -3.26 -10.98
C TYR A 95 0.63 -2.67 -12.39
N GLU A 96 0.96 -3.45 -13.42
CA GLU A 96 0.92 -3.02 -14.82
C GLU A 96 -0.52 -2.71 -15.29
N LYS A 97 -1.51 -3.51 -14.87
CA LYS A 97 -2.92 -3.24 -15.18
C LYS A 97 -3.42 -1.93 -14.57
N LYS A 98 -2.95 -1.60 -13.36
CA LYS A 98 -3.33 -0.37 -12.66
C LYS A 98 -2.59 0.86 -13.18
N TYR A 99 -1.34 0.68 -13.60
CA TYR A 99 -0.45 1.73 -14.04
C TYR A 99 0.20 1.36 -15.40
N PRO A 100 -0.54 1.53 -16.52
CA PRO A 100 -0.15 1.01 -17.83
C PRO A 100 1.14 1.62 -18.39
N ASP A 101 1.51 2.82 -17.92
CA ASP A 101 2.71 3.54 -18.38
C ASP A 101 3.98 3.20 -17.57
N ILE A 102 3.91 2.25 -16.64
CA ILE A 102 5.04 1.92 -15.75
C ILE A 102 5.61 0.53 -16.06
N ASN A 103 6.93 0.40 -15.94
CA ASN A 103 7.67 -0.84 -16.13
C ASN A 103 7.79 -1.65 -14.83
N SER A 104 7.23 -2.86 -14.81
CA SER A 104 7.29 -3.79 -13.66
C SER A 104 8.71 -4.16 -13.23
N LEU A 105 9.70 -4.10 -14.12
CA LEU A 105 11.11 -4.31 -13.79
C LEU A 105 11.61 -3.30 -12.74
N MET A 106 11.07 -2.07 -12.76
CA MET A 106 11.41 -1.06 -11.76
C MET A 106 10.90 -1.48 -10.38
N ALA A 107 9.69 -2.02 -10.30
CA ALA A 107 9.14 -2.55 -9.05
C ALA A 107 9.98 -3.71 -8.49
N MET A 108 10.42 -4.65 -9.34
CA MET A 108 11.30 -5.75 -8.90
C MET A 108 12.63 -5.23 -8.34
N LYS A 109 13.24 -4.22 -8.98
CA LYS A 109 14.49 -3.62 -8.50
C LYS A 109 14.27 -2.91 -7.17
N SER A 110 13.24 -2.08 -7.07
CA SER A 110 12.93 -1.31 -5.86
C SER A 110 12.59 -2.21 -4.67
N LEU A 111 11.98 -3.39 -4.89
CA LEU A 111 11.70 -4.36 -3.82
C LEU A 111 12.95 -4.93 -3.14
N CYS A 112 14.11 -4.88 -3.80
CA CYS A 112 15.39 -5.36 -3.28
C CYS A 112 16.34 -4.23 -2.91
N TYR A 113 15.88 -2.97 -2.94
CA TYR A 113 16.69 -1.81 -2.58
C TYR A 113 16.24 -1.30 -1.20
N PHE A 114 17.14 -1.41 -0.21
CA PHE A 114 16.80 -1.19 1.20
C PHE A 114 17.52 -0.01 1.84
N ASP A 115 18.47 0.61 1.13
CA ASP A 115 19.37 1.61 1.69
C ASP A 115 18.64 2.91 2.07
N ASP A 116 17.55 3.23 1.37
CA ASP A 116 16.75 4.43 1.60
C ASP A 116 15.64 4.24 2.65
N ILE A 117 15.51 3.06 3.25
CA ILE A 117 14.44 2.77 4.19
C ILE A 117 14.64 3.54 5.49
N ASP A 118 13.62 4.28 5.89
CA ASP A 118 13.56 4.97 7.17
C ASP A 118 13.04 4.02 8.27
N PHE A 119 13.97 3.54 9.09
CA PHE A 119 13.68 2.68 10.25
C PHE A 119 13.28 3.46 11.51
N SER A 120 13.28 4.79 11.48
CA SER A 120 12.86 5.61 12.63
C SER A 120 11.35 5.61 12.85
N VAL A 121 10.58 5.21 11.83
CA VAL A 121 9.12 5.12 11.89
C VAL A 121 8.71 3.72 12.34
N ASP A 122 8.09 3.64 13.51
CA ASP A 122 7.53 2.40 14.03
C ASP A 122 6.38 1.86 13.17
N ILE A 123 6.23 0.54 13.16
CA ILE A 123 5.14 -0.18 12.48
C ILE A 123 4.26 -0.87 13.50
N GLU A 124 2.97 -0.60 13.40
CA GLU A 124 1.94 -1.35 14.10
C GLU A 124 1.55 -2.59 13.30
N TYR A 125 1.71 -3.76 13.91
CA TYR A 125 1.35 -5.04 13.32
C TYR A 125 -0.01 -5.48 13.81
N ILE A 126 -0.83 -6.04 12.92
CA ILE A 126 -1.99 -6.82 13.30
C ILE A 126 -1.50 -8.26 13.52
N GLY A 127 -1.44 -8.69 14.77
CA GLY A 127 -0.93 -10.01 15.15
C GLY A 127 0.54 -9.98 15.58
N SER A 128 1.33 -10.95 15.12
CA SER A 128 2.72 -11.12 15.57
C SER A 128 3.65 -10.12 14.87
N LYS A 129 4.42 -9.38 15.67
CA LYS A 129 5.51 -8.53 15.17
C LYS A 129 6.56 -9.42 14.48
N ARG A 130 7.00 -8.99 13.30
CA ARG A 130 8.09 -9.64 12.54
C ARG A 130 9.33 -8.76 12.56
N SER A 131 10.51 -9.39 12.61
CA SER A 131 11.76 -8.65 12.50
C SER A 131 11.97 -8.18 11.06
N TRP A 132 12.73 -7.10 10.89
CA TRP A 132 13.05 -6.62 9.55
C TRP A 132 13.83 -7.67 8.74
N GLU A 133 14.69 -8.44 9.39
CA GLU A 133 15.49 -9.49 8.76
C GLU A 133 14.60 -10.59 8.15
N GLU A 134 13.52 -10.98 8.82
CA GLU A 134 12.53 -11.93 8.29
C GLU A 134 11.83 -11.35 7.05
N ILE A 135 11.41 -10.09 7.12
CA ILE A 135 10.75 -9.37 6.02
C ILE A 135 11.68 -9.25 4.81
N LYS A 136 12.91 -8.77 5.05
CA LYS A 136 13.97 -8.64 4.04
C LYS A 136 14.27 -9.96 3.36
N TYR A 137 14.46 -11.03 4.15
CA TYR A 137 14.71 -12.37 3.60
C TYR A 137 13.57 -12.81 2.68
N ARG A 138 12.32 -12.60 3.09
CA ARG A 138 11.14 -12.95 2.29
C ARG A 138 11.07 -12.16 0.98
N LEU A 139 11.34 -10.87 1.00
CA LEU A 139 11.36 -10.03 -0.21
C LEU A 139 12.42 -10.48 -1.22
N ILE A 140 13.63 -10.80 -0.74
CA ILE A 140 14.69 -11.34 -1.60
C ILE A 140 14.26 -12.67 -2.21
N GLN A 141 13.62 -13.55 -1.44
CA GLN A 141 13.10 -14.82 -1.94
C GLN A 141 11.98 -14.62 -2.99
N MET A 142 11.09 -13.64 -2.80
CA MET A 142 10.05 -13.30 -3.77
C MET A 142 10.66 -12.86 -5.10
N VAL A 143 11.71 -12.04 -5.09
CA VAL A 143 12.39 -11.61 -6.32
C VAL A 143 13.19 -12.75 -6.96
N SER A 144 13.79 -13.63 -6.14
CA SER A 144 14.57 -14.77 -6.64
C SER A 144 13.69 -15.85 -7.29
N ASP A 145 12.47 -16.05 -6.80
CA ASP A 145 11.47 -16.95 -7.37
C ASP A 145 10.10 -16.25 -7.45
N PRO A 146 9.85 -15.44 -8.49
CA PRO A 146 8.64 -14.62 -8.59
C PRO A 146 7.33 -15.40 -8.65
N LYS A 147 7.38 -16.69 -8.98
CA LYS A 147 6.19 -17.56 -9.05
C LYS A 147 5.90 -18.27 -7.73
N LYS A 148 6.81 -18.19 -6.76
CA LYS A 148 6.61 -18.78 -5.44
C LYS A 148 5.52 -18.05 -4.68
N LYS A 149 4.55 -18.83 -4.21
CA LYS A 149 3.59 -18.40 -3.18
C LYS A 149 4.13 -18.81 -1.82
N PHE A 150 4.08 -17.89 -0.87
CA PHE A 150 4.67 -18.11 0.44
C PHE A 150 3.60 -18.47 1.46
N PRO A 151 3.94 -19.17 2.56
CA PRO A 151 3.01 -19.34 3.68
C PRO A 151 2.77 -18.00 4.39
N PRO A 152 1.66 -17.83 5.14
CA PRO A 152 1.45 -16.68 5.99
C PRO A 152 2.65 -16.42 6.94
N LEU A 153 2.94 -15.14 7.16
CA LEU A 153 3.77 -14.65 8.26
C LEU A 153 2.93 -14.55 9.55
#